data_AF-A0A1B6MV08-F1
#
_entry.id   AF-A0A1B6MV08-F1
#
_cell.length_a   1.000
_cell.length_b   1.000
_cell.length_c   1.000
_cell.angle_alpha   90.00
_cell.angle_beta   90.00
_cell.angle_gamma   90.00
#
_symmetry.space_group_name_H-M   'P 1'
#
loop_
_entity.id
_entity.type
_entity.pdbx_description
1 polymer ?
#
loop_
_entity_poly.entity_id
_entity_poly.type
_entity_poly.pdbx_seq_one_letter_code
_entity_poly.pdbx_strand_id
1 'polypeptide(L)'
;LCCTILDAISSVYHSDNANYFILENQHTLPQFAEKIHLKTHEIQEKFFQLLEFIVYQLNFVPCKELISLSILLKSQHSVSCSITCMQTLLNIVKHNAIFKDVYREVGIL
;
A
#
# COMPACT_ATOMS: atom_id res chain seq x y z
N LEU A 1 -18.94 -0.82 -1.69
CA LEU A 1 -18.27 -1.44 -2.84
C LEU A 1 -16.74 -1.51 -2.67
N CYS A 2 -16.02 -0.38 -2.54
CA CYS A 2 -14.56 -0.42 -2.36
C CYS A 2 -14.10 -1.17 -1.09
N CYS A 3 -14.81 -1.05 0.05
CA CYS A 3 -14.51 -1.88 1.23
C CYS A 3 -14.61 -3.37 0.90
N THR A 4 -15.72 -3.81 0.29
CA THR A 4 -15.94 -5.20 -0.12
C THR A 4 -14.87 -5.70 -1.09
N ILE A 5 -14.39 -4.85 -2.00
CA ILE A 5 -13.30 -5.20 -2.93
C ILE A 5 -11.99 -5.40 -2.17
N LEU A 6 -11.62 -4.49 -1.27
CA LEU A 6 -10.41 -4.63 -0.45
C LEU A 6 -10.49 -5.86 0.46
N ASP A 7 -11.66 -6.12 1.05
CA ASP A 7 -11.89 -7.30 1.89
C ASP A 7 -11.76 -8.59 1.08
N ALA A 8 -12.27 -8.62 -0.16
CA ALA A 8 -12.11 -9.75 -1.06
C ALA A 8 -10.63 -9.96 -1.48
N ILE A 9 -9.92 -8.89 -1.85
CA ILE A 9 -8.48 -8.95 -2.19
C ILE A 9 -7.69 -9.46 -0.98
N SER A 10 -7.96 -8.90 0.20
CA SER A 10 -7.34 -9.32 1.45
C SER A 10 -7.58 -10.81 1.69
N SER A 11 -8.82 -11.28 1.59
CA SER A 11 -9.17 -12.70 1.77
C SER A 11 -8.45 -13.62 0.76
N VAL A 12 -8.27 -13.17 -0.49
CA VAL A 12 -7.53 -13.93 -1.50
C VAL A 12 -6.04 -14.02 -1.13
N TYR A 13 -5.42 -12.94 -0.68
CA TYR A 13 -4.02 -12.96 -0.25
C TYR A 13 -3.81 -13.79 1.02
N HIS A 14 -4.78 -13.84 1.93
CA HIS A 14 -4.76 -14.72 3.11
C HIS A 14 -4.93 -16.19 2.73
N SER A 15 -5.49 -16.50 1.57
CA SER A 15 -5.72 -17.88 1.15
C SER A 15 -4.43 -18.55 0.68
N ASP A 16 -3.55 -17.80 0.00
CA ASP A 16 -2.22 -18.26 -0.42
C ASP A 16 -1.30 -17.05 -0.68
N ASN A 17 -0.08 -17.08 -0.16
CA ASN A 17 0.90 -16.00 -0.34
C ASN A 17 1.23 -15.77 -1.83
N ALA A 18 1.20 -16.80 -2.68
CA ALA A 18 1.45 -16.69 -4.10
C ALA A 18 0.39 -15.86 -4.84
N ASN A 19 -0.81 -15.71 -4.28
CA ASN A 19 -1.90 -14.96 -4.91
C ASN A 19 -1.57 -13.48 -5.10
N TYR A 20 -0.73 -12.91 -4.23
CA TYR A 20 -0.23 -11.55 -4.40
C TYR A 20 0.46 -11.39 -5.77
N PHE A 21 1.39 -12.30 -6.11
CA PHE A 21 2.12 -12.24 -7.37
C PHE A 21 1.26 -12.55 -8.59
N ILE A 22 0.29 -13.46 -8.46
CA ILE A 22 -0.65 -13.79 -9.54
C ILE A 22 -1.48 -12.56 -9.93
N LEU A 23 -1.94 -11.80 -8.94
CA LEU A 23 -2.76 -10.61 -9.13
C LEU A 23 -1.94 -9.35 -9.43
N GLU A 24 -0.63 -9.37 -9.22
CA GLU A 24 0.26 -8.23 -9.43
C GLU A 24 0.23 -7.69 -10.88
N ASN A 25 0.06 -8.58 -11.86
CA ASN A 25 -0.05 -8.22 -13.28
C ASN A 25 -1.31 -7.41 -13.61
N GLN A 26 -2.32 -7.41 -12.74
CA GLN A 26 -3.55 -6.63 -12.92
C GLN A 26 -3.39 -5.17 -12.44
N HIS A 27 -2.27 -4.83 -11.79
CA HIS A 27 -1.99 -3.48 -11.27
C HIS A 27 -3.12 -2.88 -10.41
N THR A 28 -3.91 -3.73 -9.76
CA THR A 28 -5.12 -3.30 -9.05
C THR A 28 -4.80 -2.44 -7.83
N LEU A 29 -3.83 -2.85 -7.01
CA LEU A 29 -3.43 -2.08 -5.82
C LEU A 29 -2.72 -0.76 -6.17
N PRO A 30 -1.76 -0.70 -7.11
CA PRO A 30 -1.17 0.57 -7.53
C PRO A 30 -2.21 1.59 -8.04
N GLN A 31 -3.13 1.16 -8.89
CA GLN A 31 -4.22 2.01 -9.38
C GLN A 31 -5.16 2.47 -8.26
N PHE A 32 -5.37 1.62 -7.26
CA PHE A 32 -6.16 1.97 -6.08
C PHE A 32 -5.42 3.02 -5.22
N ALA A 33 -4.11 2.85 -5.03
CA ALA A 33 -3.25 3.76 -4.29
C ALA A 33 -3.26 5.18 -4.88
N GLU A 34 -3.24 5.32 -6.20
CA GLU A 34 -3.31 6.64 -6.87
C GLU A 34 -4.57 7.43 -6.51
N LYS A 35 -5.70 6.72 -6.33
CA LYS A 35 -7.02 7.34 -6.08
C LYS A 35 -7.46 7.22 -4.62
N ILE A 36 -6.59 6.77 -3.71
CA ILE A 36 -6.95 6.49 -2.32
C ILE A 36 -7.38 7.74 -1.56
N HIS A 37 -6.79 8.89 -1.89
CA HIS A 37 -7.13 10.20 -1.32
C HIS A 37 -8.57 10.63 -1.60
N LEU A 38 -9.23 10.07 -2.62
CA LEU A 38 -10.63 10.35 -2.96
C LEU A 38 -11.62 9.44 -2.20
N LYS A 39 -11.12 8.46 -1.45
CA LYS A 39 -11.94 7.50 -0.70
C LYS A 39 -12.15 7.96 0.74
N THR A 40 -13.15 7.38 1.40
CA THR A 40 -13.42 7.64 2.82
C THR A 40 -12.26 7.17 3.70
N HIS A 41 -12.13 7.74 4.89
CA HIS A 41 -11.07 7.39 5.84
C HIS A 41 -10.99 5.88 6.11
N GLU A 42 -12.14 5.23 6.31
CA GLU A 42 -12.24 3.78 6.52
C GLU A 42 -11.60 2.97 5.37
N ILE A 43 -11.80 3.40 4.11
CA ILE A 43 -11.22 2.74 2.95
C ILE A 43 -9.70 2.98 2.89
N GLN A 44 -9.26 4.19 3.23
CA GLN A 44 -7.84 4.52 3.31
C GLN A 44 -7.14 3.63 4.34
N GLU A 45 -7.69 3.52 5.54
CA GLU A 45 -7.17 2.67 6.61
C GLU A 45 -7.08 1.20 6.16
N LYS A 46 -8.14 0.64 5.55
CA LYS A 46 -8.12 -0.73 5.04
C LYS A 46 -7.04 -0.96 4.00
N PHE A 47 -6.85 0.00 3.08
CA PHE A 47 -5.81 -0.10 2.06
C PHE A 47 -4.40 -0.11 2.71
N PHE A 48 -4.16 0.80 3.65
CA PHE A 48 -2.86 0.87 4.32
C PHE A 48 -2.59 -0.35 5.22
N GLN A 49 -3.62 -0.89 5.88
CA GLN A 49 -3.52 -2.16 6.62
C GLN A 49 -3.19 -3.34 5.69
N LEU A 50 -3.77 -3.37 4.48
CA LEU A 50 -3.44 -4.38 3.48
C LEU A 50 -1.98 -4.27 3.01
N LEU A 51 -1.47 -3.04 2.85
CA LEU A 51 -0.06 -2.81 2.53
C LEU A 51 0.87 -3.30 3.64
N GLU A 52 0.53 -3.00 4.90
CA GLU A 52 1.25 -3.51 6.07
C GLU A 52 1.21 -5.05 6.12
N PHE A 53 0.07 -5.67 5.81
CA PHE A 53 -0.05 -7.13 5.73
C PHE A 53 0.88 -7.75 4.69
N ILE A 54 0.97 -7.16 3.48
CA ILE A 54 1.87 -7.64 2.42
C ILE A 54 3.33 -7.61 2.90
N VAL A 55 3.72 -6.57 3.64
CA VAL A 55 5.07 -6.46 4.17
C VAL A 55 5.30 -7.39 5.36
N TYR A 56 4.43 -7.37 6.37
CA TYR A 56 4.65 -8.05 7.65
C TYR A 56 4.38 -9.54 7.61
N GLN A 57 3.32 -9.96 6.90
CA GLN A 57 2.89 -11.36 6.89
C GLN A 57 3.39 -12.08 5.65
N LEU A 58 3.26 -11.46 4.47
CA LEU A 58 3.74 -12.08 3.24
C LEU A 58 5.25 -11.92 3.02
N ASN A 59 5.90 -10.98 3.74
CA ASN A 59 7.33 -10.68 3.61
C ASN A 59 7.73 -10.24 2.19
N PHE A 60 6.82 -9.55 1.49
CA PHE A 60 7.06 -9.04 0.14
C PHE A 60 7.32 -7.52 0.13
N VAL A 61 8.00 -7.07 -0.92
CA VAL A 61 8.28 -5.64 -1.15
C VAL A 61 7.32 -5.13 -2.22
N PRO A 62 6.27 -4.37 -1.85
CA PRO A 62 5.26 -3.87 -2.80
C PRO A 62 5.75 -2.62 -3.55
N CYS A 63 6.76 -2.77 -4.42
CA CYS A 63 7.42 -1.64 -5.09
C CYS A 63 6.45 -0.81 -5.94
N LYS A 64 5.52 -1.45 -6.66
CA LYS A 64 4.58 -0.77 -7.56
C LYS A 64 3.64 0.15 -6.78
N GLU A 65 3.14 -0.33 -5.65
CA GLU A 65 2.29 0.41 -4.72
C GLU A 65 3.07 1.56 -4.06
N LEU A 66 4.31 1.31 -3.63
CA LEU A 66 5.17 2.34 -3.04
C LEU A 66 5.48 3.47 -4.03
N ILE A 67 5.67 3.17 -5.32
CA ILE A 67 5.81 4.18 -6.38
C ILE A 67 4.53 5.02 -6.49
N SER A 68 3.35 4.38 -6.54
CA SER A 68 2.08 5.10 -6.59
C SER A 68 1.87 5.98 -5.35
N LEU A 69 2.29 5.53 -4.16
CA LEU A 69 2.25 6.33 -2.94
C LEU A 69 3.26 7.48 -2.95
N SER A 70 4.43 7.32 -3.56
CA SER A 70 5.40 8.41 -3.70
C SER A 70 4.83 9.55 -4.57
N ILE A 71 4.12 9.20 -5.64
CA ILE A 71 3.40 10.16 -6.50
C ILE A 71 2.24 10.80 -5.72
N LEU A 72 1.45 10.01 -4.98
CA LEU A 72 0.35 10.49 -4.15
C LEU A 72 0.85 11.55 -3.15
N LEU A 73 1.94 11.28 -2.43
CA LEU A 73 2.51 12.21 -1.46
C LEU A 73 2.98 13.51 -2.12
N LYS A 74 3.62 13.43 -3.29
CA LYS A 74 4.07 14.61 -4.06
C LYS A 74 2.92 15.47 -4.60
N SER A 75 1.79 14.83 -4.94
CA SER A 75 0.60 15.51 -5.46
C SER A 75 -0.12 16.38 -4.42
N GLN A 76 0.09 16.12 -3.13
CA GLN A 76 -0.45 16.89 -1.99
C GLN A 76 -1.98 17.07 -2.02
N HIS A 77 -2.72 16.12 -2.60
CA HIS A 77 -4.18 16.21 -2.73
C HIS A 77 -4.95 16.19 -1.40
N SER A 78 -4.42 15.52 -0.36
CA SER A 78 -5.09 15.41 0.94
C SER A 78 -4.09 15.25 2.07
N VAL A 79 -4.08 16.20 3.01
CA VAL A 79 -3.16 16.20 4.16
C VAL A 79 -3.46 15.02 5.09
N SER A 80 -4.73 14.72 5.36
CA SER A 80 -5.09 13.59 6.24
C SER A 80 -4.63 12.26 5.65
N CYS A 81 -4.88 12.04 4.36
CA CYS A 81 -4.43 10.83 3.65
C CYS A 81 -2.89 10.74 3.64
N SER A 82 -2.19 11.85 3.43
CA SER A 82 -0.73 11.88 3.47
C SER A 82 -0.18 11.54 4.86
N ILE A 83 -0.82 12.01 5.93
CA ILE A 83 -0.43 11.66 7.31
C ILE A 83 -0.56 10.15 7.53
N THR A 84 -1.70 9.55 7.17
CA THR A 84 -1.92 8.11 7.31
C THR A 84 -0.91 7.32 6.47
N CYS A 85 -0.67 7.75 5.22
CA CYS A 85 0.34 7.14 4.35
C CYS A 85 1.75 7.19 5.00
N MET A 86 2.15 8.35 5.54
CA MET A 86 3.46 8.51 6.17
C MET A 86 3.60 7.67 7.45
N GLN A 87 2.52 7.53 8.24
CA GLN A 87 2.50 6.65 9.40
C GLN A 87 2.72 5.19 8.99
N THR A 88 2.05 4.71 7.96
CA THR A 88 2.24 3.37 7.42
C THR A 88 3.66 3.15 6.89
N LEU A 89 4.19 4.08 6.11
CA LEU A 89 5.57 4.00 5.61
C LEU A 89 6.59 3.96 6.76
N LEU A 90 6.34 4.72 7.82
CA LEU A 90 7.17 4.72 9.03
C LEU A 90 7.10 3.37 9.77
N ASN A 91 5.92 2.76 9.87
CA ASN A 91 5.78 1.45 10.50
C ASN A 91 6.54 0.38 9.71
N ILE A 92 6.43 0.39 8.37
CA ILE A 92 7.11 -0.54 7.48
C ILE A 92 8.63 -0.47 7.64
N VAL A 93 9.22 0.73 7.64
CA VAL A 93 10.68 0.88 7.79
C VAL A 93 11.18 0.56 9.20
N LYS A 94 10.33 0.73 10.22
CA LYS A 94 10.63 0.27 11.59
C LYS A 94 10.64 -1.25 11.69
N HIS A 95 9.77 -1.92 10.93
CA HIS A 95 9.71 -3.36 10.88
C HIS A 95 10.95 -3.95 10.17
N ASN A 96 11.34 -3.40 9.02
CA ASN A 96 12.51 -3.87 8.30
C ASN A 96 13.31 -2.71 7.67
N ALA A 97 14.59 -2.61 8.06
CA ALA A 97 15.48 -1.54 7.63
C ALA A 97 15.79 -1.56 6.12
N ILE A 98 15.58 -2.69 5.42
CA ILE A 98 15.76 -2.76 3.94
C ILE A 98 14.86 -1.75 3.22
N PHE A 99 13.70 -1.41 3.81
CA PHE A 99 12.79 -0.44 3.23
C PHE A 99 13.37 0.98 3.17
N LYS A 100 14.46 1.28 3.91
CA LYS A 100 15.18 2.55 3.73
C LYS A 100 15.77 2.65 2.32
N ASP A 101 16.32 1.56 1.81
CA ASP A 101 16.92 1.53 0.47
C ASP A 101 15.82 1.47 -0.59
N VAL A 102 14.77 0.67 -0.36
CA VAL A 102 13.59 0.63 -1.24
C VAL A 102 12.96 2.03 -1.38
N TYR A 103 12.80 2.76 -0.28
CA TYR A 103 12.21 4.11 -0.31
C TYR A 103 13.05 5.11 -1.10
N ARG A 104 14.37 4.97 -1.09
CA ARG A 104 15.26 5.77 -1.95
C ARG A 104 15.07 5.40 -3.42
N GLU A 105 15.01 4.11 -3.73
CA GLU A 105 14.83 3.62 -5.09
C GLU A 105 13.48 4.06 -5.70
N VAL A 106 12.40 4.03 -4.92
CA VAL A 106 11.07 4.45 -5.37
C VAL A 106 10.83 5.98 -5.28
N GLY A 107 11.83 6.73 -4.81
CA GLY A 107 11.81 8.19 -4.71
C GLY A 107 10.84 8.75 -3.69
N ILE A 108 10.66 8.04 -2.56
CA ILE A 108 9.97 8.53 -1.34
C ILE A 108 10.94 9.34 -0.47
N LEU A 109 12.21 8.92 -0.41
CA LEU A 109 13.31 9.55 0.35
C LEU A 109 14.45 9.95 -0.59
#